data_AF-A0ABD6M907-F1
#
_entry.id   AF-A0ABD6M907-F1
#
_cell.length_a   1.000
_cell.length_b   1.000
_cell.length_c   1.000
_cell.angle_alpha   90.00
_cell.angle_beta   90.00
_cell.angle_gamma   90.00
#
_symmetry.space_group_name_H-M   'P 1'
#
loop_
_entity.id
_entity.type
_entity.pdbx_description
1 polymer ?
#
loop_
_entity_poly.entity_id
_entity_poly.type
_entity_poly.pdbx_seq_one_letter_code
_entity_poly.pdbx_strand_id
1 'polypeptide(L)'
;MAKKPGNKVKRRASLPASENKKKEQHTANVETQRPKNPFYRRSVLIPQAERWQEDLPVQWLEHDVEPNAIWLNEKNDIWLEIPRYENQISWGWGNIFSFISVLFMIYFLLVPFIFYGMDGATLVAIIAFLFFLSLFKLMVRMTYHSPRGTPVRLNRKRQKVYIYEHHRSSWNPWIDWPVEVRVFNWDDVRGEITYEAGRSHQGYQLHGAVCQPGTNHVRERFALTWTVGDKEALQELWCYCCHYMQHRPVPETARFAEHPQQWGHIHWPEALDVESRTAP
;
A
#
# COMPACT_ATOMS: atom_id res chain seq x y z
N MET A 1 26.53 6.01 71.70
CA MET A 1 26.60 5.15 70.49
C MET A 1 25.16 4.75 70.17
N ALA A 2 24.56 4.90 68.99
CA ALA A 2 25.07 5.06 67.64
C ALA A 2 24.08 5.84 66.73
N LYS A 3 24.62 6.23 65.58
CA LYS A 3 24.18 7.16 64.52
C LYS A 3 22.80 6.89 63.88
N LYS A 4 22.08 7.99 63.55
CA LYS A 4 21.03 8.06 62.51
C LYS A 4 21.61 7.71 61.13
N PRO A 5 20.91 6.95 60.26
CA PRO A 5 21.34 6.77 58.88
C PRO A 5 20.92 7.98 58.03
N GLY A 6 21.92 8.56 57.36
CA GLY A 6 21.79 9.73 56.50
C GLY A 6 21.19 9.41 55.14
N ASN A 7 20.37 10.37 54.70
CA ASN A 7 19.77 10.52 53.39
C ASN A 7 20.84 10.52 52.28
N LYS A 8 20.79 9.60 51.30
CA LYS A 8 21.59 9.66 50.06
C LYS A 8 20.68 9.82 48.85
N VAL A 9 20.36 11.08 48.56
CA VAL A 9 19.86 11.50 47.24
C VAL A 9 20.97 11.23 46.21
N LYS A 10 20.74 10.27 45.31
CA LYS A 10 21.57 10.08 44.11
C LYS A 10 21.46 11.34 43.26
N ARG A 11 22.41 12.26 43.38
CA ARG A 11 22.60 13.34 42.40
C ARG A 11 22.83 12.68 41.04
N ARG A 12 21.90 12.88 40.11
CA ARG A 12 22.09 12.63 38.68
C ARG A 12 23.39 13.34 38.29
N ALA A 13 24.39 12.57 37.86
CA ALA A 13 25.61 13.15 37.30
C ALA A 13 25.19 13.99 36.10
N SER A 14 25.34 15.30 36.22
CA SER A 14 25.22 16.22 35.09
C SER A 14 26.30 15.84 34.08
N LEU A 15 25.87 15.52 32.86
CA LEU A 15 26.76 15.24 31.73
C LEU A 15 27.82 16.35 31.62
N PRO A 16 29.09 16.01 31.36
CA PRO A 16 30.16 17.00 31.28
C PRO A 16 29.82 18.05 30.21
N ALA A 17 30.11 19.32 30.49
CA ALA A 17 29.77 20.46 29.63
C ALA A 17 30.30 20.33 28.18
N SER A 18 31.31 19.49 27.96
CA SER A 18 31.84 19.15 26.64
C SER A 18 30.94 18.20 25.83
N GLU A 19 30.22 17.28 26.49
CA GLU A 19 29.27 16.38 25.85
C GLU A 19 27.96 17.08 25.51
N ASN A 20 27.49 17.98 26.37
CA ASN A 20 26.35 18.84 26.05
C ASN A 20 26.70 19.80 24.90
N LYS A 21 27.90 20.40 24.88
CA LYS A 21 28.36 21.19 23.72
C LYS A 21 28.45 20.37 22.44
N LYS A 22 28.91 19.11 22.50
CA LYS A 22 28.93 18.23 21.31
C LYS A 22 27.54 17.84 20.87
N LYS A 23 26.60 17.54 21.79
CA LYS A 23 25.20 17.27 21.45
C LYS A 23 24.52 18.50 20.88
N GLU A 24 24.70 19.68 21.48
CA GLU A 24 24.20 20.97 21.00
C GLU A 24 24.83 21.35 19.65
N GLN A 25 26.11 21.08 19.42
CA GLN A 25 26.74 21.28 18.11
C GLN A 25 26.28 20.26 17.06
N HIS A 26 25.98 19.01 17.45
CA HIS A 26 25.39 18.01 16.55
C HIS A 26 23.94 18.33 16.24
N THR A 27 23.14 18.75 17.22
CA THR A 27 21.75 19.20 17.00
C THR A 27 21.72 20.50 16.22
N ALA A 28 22.57 21.47 16.54
CA ALA A 28 22.71 22.70 15.77
C ALA A 28 23.19 22.41 14.34
N ASN A 29 24.13 21.50 14.09
CA ASN A 29 24.52 21.15 12.71
C ASN A 29 23.41 20.40 11.95
N VAL A 30 22.61 19.56 12.62
CA VAL A 30 21.45 18.89 12.01
C VAL A 30 20.29 19.87 11.76
N GLU A 31 20.14 20.87 12.63
CA GLU A 31 19.12 21.93 12.52
C GLU A 31 19.55 23.02 11.52
N THR A 32 20.84 23.27 11.35
CA THR A 32 21.40 24.15 10.31
C THR A 32 21.36 23.49 8.93
N GLN A 33 21.25 22.15 8.87
CA GLN A 33 20.93 21.41 7.64
C GLN A 33 19.43 21.37 7.34
N ARG A 34 18.57 21.91 8.20
CA ARG A 34 17.14 22.12 7.90
C ARG A 34 16.84 23.57 7.57
N PRO A 35 16.61 23.90 6.30
CA PRO A 35 15.89 25.14 6.00
C PRO A 35 14.46 25.03 6.55
N LYS A 36 14.06 26.01 7.37
CA LYS A 36 12.68 26.23 7.81
C LYS A 36 11.81 26.49 6.56
N ASN A 37 11.01 25.48 6.20
CA ASN A 37 9.96 25.28 5.17
C ASN A 37 9.47 26.49 4.30
N PRO A 38 8.89 26.32 3.07
CA PRO A 38 8.24 25.09 2.57
C PRO A 38 8.15 24.92 1.03
N PHE A 39 9.20 24.58 0.28
CA PHE A 39 9.04 24.03 -1.08
C PHE A 39 10.31 23.32 -1.49
N TYR A 40 10.41 22.03 -1.19
CA TYR A 40 11.25 21.18 -2.02
C TYR A 40 10.67 21.28 -3.45
N ARG A 41 11.37 21.95 -4.38
CA ARG A 41 10.99 21.95 -5.80
C ARG A 41 11.33 20.60 -6.47
N ARG A 42 12.01 19.71 -5.72
CA ARG A 42 12.48 18.39 -6.12
C ARG A 42 12.55 17.47 -4.91
N SER A 43 12.25 16.20 -5.12
CA SER A 43 12.34 15.17 -4.07
C SER A 43 13.79 14.95 -3.61
N VAL A 44 13.96 14.60 -2.34
CA VAL A 44 15.19 14.07 -1.74
C VAL A 44 15.50 12.67 -2.28
N LEU A 45 14.47 11.96 -2.76
CA LEU A 45 14.54 10.61 -3.29
C LEU A 45 14.94 10.60 -4.77
N ILE A 46 15.79 9.64 -5.14
CA ILE A 46 16.38 9.54 -6.49
C ILE A 46 16.09 8.15 -7.08
N PRO A 47 15.45 8.03 -8.25
CA PRO A 47 14.84 9.11 -9.05
C PRO A 47 13.61 9.68 -8.35
N GLN A 48 13.25 10.93 -8.66
CA GLN A 48 12.02 11.55 -8.18
C GLN A 48 10.79 10.85 -8.79
N ALA A 49 9.72 10.70 -7.99
CA ALA A 49 8.47 10.13 -8.48
C ALA A 49 7.77 11.04 -9.51
N GLU A 50 7.06 10.42 -10.45
CA GLU A 50 6.24 11.16 -11.41
C GLU A 50 5.12 11.92 -10.67
N ARG A 51 4.95 13.21 -10.99
CA ARG A 51 3.98 14.10 -10.33
C ARG A 51 4.08 14.14 -8.80
N TRP A 52 5.29 13.96 -8.29
CA TRP A 52 5.66 14.17 -6.90
C TRP A 52 5.15 15.52 -6.37
N GLN A 53 4.64 15.51 -5.14
CA GLN A 53 4.13 16.70 -4.44
C GLN A 53 4.97 17.03 -3.22
N GLU A 54 5.26 16.03 -2.38
CA GLU A 54 5.96 16.22 -1.12
C GLU A 54 6.62 14.92 -0.64
N ASP A 55 7.81 15.03 -0.06
CA ASP A 55 8.42 13.94 0.70
C ASP A 55 7.96 14.04 2.15
N LEU A 56 7.52 12.92 2.72
CA LEU A 56 7.08 12.89 4.09
C LEU A 56 8.27 12.78 5.05
N PRO A 57 8.11 13.27 6.30
CA PRO A 57 9.14 13.16 7.29
C PRO A 57 9.59 11.71 7.46
N VAL A 58 10.90 11.59 7.66
CA VAL A 58 11.54 10.33 7.98
C VAL A 58 10.93 9.75 9.26
N GLN A 59 10.79 8.43 9.31
CA GLN A 59 10.08 7.70 10.35
C GLN A 59 10.38 8.20 11.76
N TRP A 60 11.66 8.22 12.17
CA TRP A 60 12.10 8.61 13.51
C TRP A 60 11.97 10.11 13.82
N LEU A 61 11.59 10.92 12.84
CA LEU A 61 11.41 12.34 13.05
C LEU A 61 10.06 12.63 13.71
N GLU A 62 10.01 13.70 14.49
CA GLU A 62 8.76 14.23 15.02
C GLU A 62 7.90 14.74 13.86
N HIS A 63 6.65 14.30 13.85
CA HIS A 63 5.68 14.69 12.84
C HIS A 63 4.83 15.82 13.41
N ASP A 64 4.62 16.88 12.64
CA ASP A 64 3.81 18.04 13.06
C ASP A 64 2.29 17.78 13.00
N VAL A 65 1.88 16.57 12.58
CA VAL A 65 0.49 16.17 12.32
C VAL A 65 0.09 15.05 13.28
N GLU A 66 -1.15 15.08 13.76
CA GLU A 66 -1.69 14.03 14.63
C GLU A 66 -1.80 12.68 13.87
N PRO A 67 -1.40 11.56 14.48
CA PRO A 67 -1.46 10.26 13.82
C PRO A 67 -2.91 9.80 13.70
N ASN A 68 -3.43 9.71 12.48
CA ASN A 68 -4.77 9.18 12.23
C ASN A 68 -4.77 8.30 10.99
N ALA A 69 -5.44 7.15 11.07
CA ALA A 69 -5.52 6.22 9.95
C ALA A 69 -6.86 6.36 9.25
N ILE A 70 -6.86 6.34 7.92
CA ILE A 70 -8.08 6.52 7.13
C ILE A 70 -9.00 5.30 7.28
N TRP A 71 -8.44 4.12 7.06
CA TRP A 71 -9.10 2.82 7.22
C TRP A 71 -8.13 1.85 7.89
N LEU A 72 -8.68 0.91 8.66
CA LEU A 72 -7.95 -0.23 9.23
C LEU A 72 -8.77 -1.50 9.02
N ASN A 73 -8.07 -2.59 8.71
CA ASN A 73 -8.66 -3.93 8.75
C ASN A 73 -8.51 -4.51 10.16
N GLU A 74 -7.27 -4.59 10.63
CA GLU A 74 -6.96 -5.15 11.95
C GLU A 74 -5.76 -4.41 12.55
N LYS A 75 -5.77 -4.25 13.87
CA LYS A 75 -4.69 -3.65 14.64
C LYS A 75 -4.45 -4.43 15.91
N ASN A 76 -3.21 -4.87 16.10
CA ASN A 76 -2.76 -5.55 17.30
C ASN A 76 -1.44 -4.94 17.80
N ASP A 77 -0.89 -5.52 18.87
CA ASP A 77 0.42 -5.16 19.41
C ASP A 77 1.62 -5.73 18.63
N ILE A 78 1.36 -6.49 17.56
CA ILE A 78 2.40 -7.14 16.76
C ILE A 78 2.32 -6.63 15.33
N TRP A 79 1.13 -6.65 14.74
CA TRP A 79 0.90 -6.27 13.35
C TRP A 79 -0.31 -5.37 13.19
N LEU A 80 -0.25 -4.56 12.14
CA LEU A 80 -1.27 -3.62 11.69
C LEU A 80 -1.54 -3.91 10.21
N GLU A 81 -2.80 -3.98 9.80
CA GLU A 81 -3.19 -4.13 8.40
C GLU A 81 -4.02 -2.96 7.91
N ILE A 82 -3.49 -2.34 6.86
CA ILE A 82 -4.09 -1.21 6.17
C ILE A 82 -4.67 -1.75 4.87
N PRO A 83 -5.98 -1.60 4.63
CA PRO A 83 -6.56 -2.01 3.37
C PRO A 83 -6.14 -1.03 2.26
N ARG A 84 -5.69 -1.57 1.13
CA ARG A 84 -5.52 -0.79 -0.10
C ARG A 84 -6.68 -1.06 -1.04
N TYR A 85 -7.57 -0.09 -1.14
CA TYR A 85 -8.68 -0.11 -2.08
C TYR A 85 -8.21 0.46 -3.39
N GLU A 86 -8.03 -0.40 -4.38
CA GLU A 86 -7.80 0.07 -5.73
C GLU A 86 -9.14 0.66 -6.23
N ASN A 87 -9.17 1.97 -6.52
CA ASN A 87 -10.34 2.66 -7.07
C ASN A 87 -10.66 2.24 -8.51
N GLN A 88 -10.17 1.08 -8.93
CA GLN A 88 -10.35 0.57 -10.26
C GLN A 88 -11.81 0.28 -10.49
N ILE A 89 -12.41 1.20 -11.27
CA ILE A 89 -13.56 1.04 -12.16
C ILE A 89 -14.31 -0.22 -11.77
N SER A 90 -15.35 -0.03 -10.95
CA SER A 90 -16.44 -1.00 -10.89
C SER A 90 -16.81 -1.29 -12.34
N TRP A 91 -16.35 -2.43 -12.86
CA TRP A 91 -16.83 -2.98 -14.12
C TRP A 91 -18.25 -3.49 -13.84
N GLY A 92 -19.16 -2.60 -13.39
CA GLY A 92 -20.59 -2.83 -13.39
C GLY A 92 -21.06 -3.18 -14.81
N TRP A 93 -20.34 -2.68 -15.83
CA TRP A 93 -20.47 -3.10 -17.22
C TRP A 93 -19.91 -4.49 -17.52
N GLY A 94 -19.05 -5.06 -16.67
CA GLY A 94 -18.51 -6.41 -16.87
C GLY A 94 -19.62 -7.47 -16.93
N ASN A 95 -20.71 -7.29 -16.19
CA ASN A 95 -21.91 -8.13 -16.29
C ASN A 95 -22.62 -7.97 -17.63
N ILE A 96 -22.72 -6.72 -18.13
CA ILE A 96 -23.31 -6.41 -19.44
C ILE A 96 -22.46 -7.01 -20.56
N PHE A 97 -21.13 -6.85 -20.51
CA PHE A 97 -20.21 -7.46 -21.48
C PHE A 97 -20.21 -8.99 -21.41
N SER A 98 -20.33 -9.57 -20.22
CA SER A 98 -20.50 -11.02 -20.05
C SER A 98 -21.80 -11.49 -20.71
N PHE A 99 -22.92 -10.80 -20.46
CA PHE A 99 -24.21 -11.11 -21.07
C PHE A 99 -24.17 -11.01 -22.60
N ILE A 100 -23.59 -9.93 -23.15
CA ILE A 100 -23.42 -9.74 -24.59
C ILE A 100 -22.55 -10.86 -25.19
N SER A 101 -21.48 -11.27 -24.49
CA SER A 101 -20.61 -12.36 -24.95
C SER A 101 -21.38 -13.69 -25.08
N VAL A 102 -22.30 -13.97 -24.17
CA VAL A 102 -23.16 -15.17 -24.24
C VAL A 102 -24.09 -15.12 -25.47
N LEU A 103 -24.68 -13.96 -25.78
CA LEU A 103 -25.51 -13.81 -26.98
C LEU A 103 -24.72 -14.08 -28.27
N PHE A 104 -23.49 -13.58 -28.35
CA PHE A 104 -22.59 -13.88 -29.47
C PHE A 104 -22.20 -15.36 -29.53
N MET A 105 -21.91 -16.01 -28.39
CA MET A 105 -21.65 -17.45 -28.35
C MET A 105 -22.82 -18.26 -28.92
N ILE A 106 -24.06 -17.93 -28.53
CA ILE A 106 -25.27 -18.60 -29.03
C ILE A 106 -25.42 -18.36 -30.54
N TYR A 107 -25.21 -17.12 -30.99
CA TYR A 107 -25.27 -16.78 -32.42
C TYR A 107 -24.28 -17.61 -33.24
N PHE A 108 -23.00 -17.65 -32.84
CA PHE A 108 -21.97 -18.41 -33.55
C PHE A 108 -22.15 -19.93 -33.43
N LEU A 109 -22.90 -20.43 -32.46
CA LEU A 109 -23.22 -21.85 -32.34
C LEU A 109 -24.42 -22.26 -33.20
N LEU A 110 -25.48 -21.45 -33.24
CA LEU A 110 -26.75 -21.81 -33.89
C LEU A 110 -26.83 -21.41 -35.37
N VAL A 111 -26.35 -20.23 -35.75
CA VAL A 111 -26.53 -19.69 -37.11
C VAL A 111 -25.85 -20.52 -38.19
N PRO A 112 -24.58 -20.98 -38.03
CA PRO A 112 -23.94 -21.84 -39.01
C PRO A 112 -24.69 -23.16 -39.22
N PHE A 113 -25.19 -23.74 -38.12
CA PHE A 113 -25.92 -25.01 -38.14
C PHE A 113 -27.27 -24.89 -38.86
N ILE A 114 -27.97 -23.77 -38.71
CA ILE A 114 -29.30 -23.56 -39.31
C ILE A 114 -29.20 -23.13 -40.79
N PHE A 115 -28.25 -22.26 -41.14
CA PHE A 115 -28.26 -21.57 -42.44
C PHE A 115 -27.18 -22.03 -43.43
N TYR A 116 -26.04 -22.52 -42.96
CA TYR A 116 -24.86 -22.73 -43.82
C TYR A 116 -24.38 -24.18 -43.89
N GLY A 117 -24.81 -25.04 -42.97
CA GLY A 117 -24.37 -26.45 -42.92
C GLY A 117 -22.90 -26.59 -42.49
N MET A 118 -22.31 -27.78 -42.68
CA MET A 118 -20.93 -28.06 -42.32
C MET A 118 -19.94 -27.66 -43.43
N ASP A 119 -19.74 -26.37 -43.65
CA ASP A 119 -18.82 -25.79 -44.64
C ASP A 119 -17.67 -24.98 -44.01
N GLY A 120 -16.89 -24.25 -44.81
CA GLY A 120 -15.79 -23.41 -44.30
C GLY A 120 -16.20 -22.32 -43.30
N ALA A 121 -17.48 -21.92 -43.26
CA ALA A 121 -17.99 -20.96 -42.28
C ALA A 121 -18.07 -21.55 -40.87
N THR A 122 -18.14 -22.88 -40.74
CA THR A 122 -18.12 -23.56 -39.44
C THR A 122 -16.81 -23.35 -38.67
N LEU A 123 -15.67 -23.38 -39.36
CA LEU A 123 -14.38 -23.15 -38.72
C LEU A 123 -14.28 -21.72 -38.15
N VAL A 124 -14.74 -20.74 -38.92
CA VAL A 124 -14.80 -19.33 -38.49
C VAL A 124 -15.71 -19.18 -37.28
N ALA A 125 -16.86 -19.84 -37.28
CA ALA A 125 -17.80 -19.81 -36.18
C ALA A 125 -17.25 -20.46 -34.90
N ILE A 126 -16.51 -21.57 -35.02
CA ILE A 126 -15.83 -22.22 -33.90
C ILE A 126 -14.77 -21.28 -33.30
N ILE A 127 -13.95 -20.64 -34.14
CA ILE A 127 -12.93 -19.68 -33.67
C ILE A 127 -13.60 -18.50 -32.96
N ALA A 128 -14.67 -17.94 -33.53
CA ALA A 128 -15.43 -16.85 -32.92
C ALA A 128 -16.04 -17.29 -31.58
N PHE A 129 -16.62 -18.49 -31.51
CA PHE A 129 -17.16 -19.06 -30.28
C PHE A 129 -16.09 -19.16 -29.19
N LEU A 130 -14.91 -19.70 -29.51
CA LEU A 130 -13.79 -19.81 -28.56
C LEU A 130 -13.29 -18.45 -28.09
N PHE A 131 -13.26 -17.45 -28.99
CA PHE A 131 -12.93 -16.08 -28.63
C PHE A 131 -13.94 -15.49 -27.63
N PHE A 132 -15.24 -15.61 -27.89
CA PHE A 132 -16.28 -15.09 -26.99
C PHE A 132 -16.36 -15.89 -25.68
N LEU A 133 -16.07 -17.20 -25.69
CA LEU A 133 -15.93 -18.00 -24.48
C LEU A 133 -14.76 -17.48 -23.60
N SER A 134 -13.61 -17.20 -24.22
CA SER A 134 -12.46 -16.62 -23.53
C SER A 134 -12.80 -15.22 -22.99
N LEU A 135 -13.47 -14.38 -23.77
CA LEU A 135 -13.90 -13.05 -23.34
C LEU A 135 -14.89 -13.12 -22.17
N PHE A 136 -15.89 -14.00 -22.24
CA PHE A 136 -16.85 -14.24 -21.17
C PHE A 136 -16.14 -14.66 -19.87
N LYS A 137 -15.24 -15.64 -19.97
CA LYS A 137 -14.45 -16.10 -18.82
C LYS A 137 -13.62 -14.95 -18.21
N LEU A 138 -12.99 -14.12 -19.04
CA LEU A 138 -12.25 -12.95 -18.58
C LEU A 138 -13.16 -11.96 -17.85
N MET A 139 -14.32 -11.63 -18.40
CA MET A 139 -15.24 -10.67 -17.78
C MET A 139 -15.78 -11.17 -16.44
N VAL A 140 -16.20 -12.44 -16.36
CA VAL A 140 -16.63 -13.06 -15.10
C VAL A 140 -15.49 -13.06 -14.07
N ARG A 141 -14.27 -13.44 -14.48
CA ARG A 141 -13.10 -13.44 -13.61
C ARG A 141 -12.79 -12.03 -13.09
N MET A 142 -12.81 -11.02 -13.95
CA MET A 142 -12.57 -9.62 -13.59
C MET A 142 -13.64 -9.06 -12.64
N THR A 143 -14.91 -9.43 -12.84
CA THR A 143 -16.01 -8.89 -12.04
C THR A 143 -16.15 -9.55 -10.67
N TYR A 144 -15.93 -10.86 -10.57
CA TYR A 144 -16.24 -11.64 -9.36
C TYR A 144 -15.01 -12.21 -8.65
N HIS A 145 -13.96 -12.55 -9.38
CA HIS A 145 -12.79 -13.25 -8.82
C HIS A 145 -11.55 -12.36 -8.68
N SER A 146 -11.63 -11.11 -9.16
CA SER A 146 -10.55 -10.15 -8.99
C SER A 146 -10.56 -9.62 -7.56
N PRO A 147 -9.49 -9.84 -6.77
CA PRO A 147 -9.41 -9.27 -5.44
C PRO A 147 -9.41 -7.73 -5.57
N ARG A 148 -10.36 -7.08 -4.90
CA ARG A 148 -10.47 -5.61 -4.89
C ARG A 148 -9.64 -4.95 -3.77
N GLY A 149 -8.91 -5.75 -3.01
CA GLY A 149 -8.04 -5.28 -1.93
C GLY A 149 -6.63 -5.86 -2.06
N THR A 150 -5.64 -5.01 -1.91
CA THR A 150 -4.21 -5.38 -1.85
C THR A 150 -3.63 -4.98 -0.49
N PRO A 151 -3.98 -5.63 0.63
CA PRO A 151 -3.63 -5.12 1.97
C PRO A 151 -2.12 -4.99 2.18
N VAL A 152 -1.74 -4.01 3.01
CA VAL A 152 -0.36 -3.83 3.50
C VAL A 152 -0.34 -4.13 4.98
N ARG A 153 0.58 -5.00 5.39
CA ARG A 153 0.81 -5.33 6.80
C ARG A 153 2.11 -4.74 7.28
N LEU A 154 2.05 -4.06 8.41
CA LEU A 154 3.22 -3.58 9.14
C LEU A 154 3.40 -4.43 10.38
N ASN A 155 4.57 -5.03 10.56
CA ASN A 155 4.91 -5.76 11.77
C ASN A 155 5.89 -4.93 12.61
N ARG A 156 5.41 -4.44 13.76
CA ARG A 156 6.20 -3.57 14.64
C ARG A 156 7.29 -4.32 15.41
N LYS A 157 7.14 -5.64 15.63
CA LYS A 157 8.16 -6.44 16.33
C LYS A 157 9.32 -6.81 15.41
N ARG A 158 9.02 -7.10 14.14
CA ARG A 158 10.02 -7.43 13.12
C ARG A 158 10.60 -6.19 12.42
N GLN A 159 9.97 -5.02 12.56
CA GLN A 159 10.30 -3.81 11.79
C GLN A 159 10.29 -4.08 10.27
N LYS A 160 9.24 -4.77 9.79
CA LYS A 160 9.06 -5.13 8.38
C LYS A 160 7.69 -4.74 7.87
N VAL A 161 7.63 -4.48 6.56
CA VAL A 161 6.40 -4.25 5.81
C VAL A 161 6.19 -5.39 4.83
N TYR A 162 4.99 -5.96 4.83
CA TYR A 162 4.56 -7.00 3.91
C TYR A 162 3.47 -6.41 3.02
N ILE A 163 3.70 -6.48 1.71
CA ILE A 163 2.83 -5.86 0.72
C ILE A 163 2.24 -6.98 -0.12
N TYR A 164 0.92 -7.11 -0.07
CA TYR A 164 0.20 -8.04 -0.91
C TYR A 164 -0.04 -7.40 -2.28
N GLU A 165 0.63 -7.88 -3.32
CA GLU A 165 0.39 -7.49 -4.70
C GLU A 165 -0.24 -8.62 -5.49
N HIS A 166 -1.18 -8.27 -6.36
CA HIS A 166 -1.85 -9.22 -7.22
C HIS A 166 -1.65 -8.78 -8.66
N HIS A 167 -0.91 -9.58 -9.44
CA HIS A 167 -0.60 -9.25 -10.83
C HIS A 167 -1.76 -9.58 -11.76
N ARG A 168 -2.60 -8.57 -12.00
CA ARG A 168 -3.68 -8.65 -13.00
C ARG A 168 -3.20 -8.45 -14.45
N SER A 169 -1.90 -8.24 -14.67
CA SER A 169 -1.33 -7.92 -16.00
C SER A 169 -1.64 -8.96 -17.07
N SER A 170 -1.93 -10.21 -16.67
CA SER A 170 -2.40 -11.24 -17.57
C SER A 170 -3.88 -11.06 -17.90
N TRP A 171 -4.18 -10.39 -19.02
CA TRP A 171 -5.50 -10.40 -19.67
C TRP A 171 -5.91 -11.80 -20.17
N ASN A 172 -5.07 -12.81 -19.95
CA ASN A 172 -5.38 -14.19 -20.24
C ASN A 172 -6.20 -14.81 -19.10
N PRO A 173 -7.47 -15.17 -19.32
CA PRO A 173 -8.34 -15.77 -18.31
C PRO A 173 -8.04 -17.24 -18.04
N TRP A 174 -7.14 -17.85 -18.81
CA TRP A 174 -6.76 -19.27 -18.72
C TRP A 174 -5.58 -19.52 -17.79
N ILE A 175 -4.90 -18.47 -17.33
CA ILE A 175 -3.76 -18.56 -16.42
C ILE A 175 -4.17 -17.99 -15.07
N ASP A 176 -3.68 -18.60 -13.99
CA ASP A 176 -3.86 -18.04 -12.66
C ASP A 176 -3.04 -16.77 -12.48
N TRP A 177 -3.69 -15.75 -11.95
CA TRP A 177 -3.03 -14.49 -11.64
C TRP A 177 -2.14 -14.69 -10.41
N PRO A 178 -0.82 -14.55 -10.55
CA PRO A 178 0.08 -14.81 -9.44
C PRO A 178 -0.08 -13.72 -8.38
N VAL A 179 -0.13 -14.16 -7.13
CA VAL A 179 -0.03 -13.32 -5.94
C VAL A 179 1.44 -13.21 -5.58
N GLU A 180 1.94 -11.98 -5.48
CA GLU A 180 3.29 -11.69 -5.05
C GLU A 180 3.21 -10.95 -3.71
N VAL A 181 3.87 -11.48 -2.69
CA VAL A 181 4.02 -10.77 -1.42
C VAL A 181 5.46 -10.26 -1.32
N ARG A 182 5.60 -8.93 -1.33
CA ARG A 182 6.89 -8.27 -1.19
C ARG A 182 7.15 -7.93 0.27
N VAL A 183 8.38 -8.14 0.72
CA VAL A 183 8.79 -7.91 2.10
C VAL A 183 9.94 -6.93 2.13
N PHE A 184 9.78 -5.85 2.89
CA PHE A 184 10.79 -4.79 3.03
C PHE A 184 11.07 -4.50 4.49
N ASN A 185 12.30 -4.09 4.80
CA ASN A 185 12.62 -3.54 6.12
C ASN A 185 11.98 -2.17 6.25
N TRP A 186 11.43 -1.88 7.42
CA TRP A 186 10.79 -0.59 7.66
C TRP A 186 11.75 0.55 7.46
N ASP A 187 12.97 0.49 8.02
CA ASP A 187 13.98 1.57 7.96
C ASP A 187 14.30 2.05 6.53
N ASP A 188 14.15 1.18 5.54
CA ASP A 188 14.41 1.46 4.12
C ASP A 188 13.23 2.15 3.41
N VAL A 189 12.04 2.19 4.02
CA VAL A 189 10.82 2.76 3.43
C VAL A 189 10.71 4.25 3.70
N ARG A 190 10.57 5.07 2.66
CA ARG A 190 10.30 6.50 2.75
C ARG A 190 8.90 6.81 2.26
N GLY A 191 8.18 7.69 2.94
CA GLY A 191 6.86 8.14 2.50
C GLY A 191 7.00 9.28 1.49
N GLU A 192 6.28 9.22 0.39
CA GLU A 192 6.15 10.32 -0.57
C GLU A 192 4.68 10.47 -0.99
N ILE A 193 4.23 11.72 -1.18
CA ILE A 193 2.92 12.02 -1.72
C ILE A 193 3.06 12.35 -3.20
N THR A 194 2.28 11.67 -4.02
CA THR A 194 2.17 11.93 -5.46
C THR A 194 0.75 12.36 -5.80
N TYR A 195 0.60 13.07 -6.92
CA TYR A 195 -0.71 13.42 -7.45
C TYR A 195 -0.93 12.74 -8.79
N GLU A 196 -1.96 11.90 -8.88
CA GLU A 196 -2.33 11.28 -10.13
C GLU A 196 -3.50 12.04 -10.77
N ALA A 197 -3.32 12.44 -12.03
CA ALA A 197 -4.33 13.13 -12.84
C ALA A 197 -5.03 12.17 -13.83
N GLY A 198 -5.07 10.87 -13.52
CA GLY A 198 -5.70 9.86 -14.35
C GLY A 198 -7.22 9.94 -14.31
N ARG A 199 -7.89 9.63 -15.43
CA ARG A 199 -9.37 9.72 -15.57
C ARG A 199 -10.14 8.90 -14.52
N SER A 200 -9.57 7.80 -14.04
CA SER A 200 -10.17 6.89 -13.04
C SER A 200 -9.45 6.90 -11.69
N HIS A 201 -8.28 7.52 -11.60
CA HIS A 201 -7.43 7.54 -10.41
C HIS A 201 -6.98 8.97 -10.13
N GLN A 202 -7.92 9.92 -10.13
CA GLN A 202 -7.61 11.30 -9.82
C GLN A 202 -7.52 11.50 -8.30
N GLY A 203 -6.42 12.07 -7.82
CA GLY A 203 -6.25 12.45 -6.42
C GLY A 203 -4.83 12.33 -5.91
N TYR A 204 -4.67 12.63 -4.62
CA TYR A 204 -3.40 12.41 -3.93
C TYR A 204 -3.26 10.94 -3.54
N GLN A 205 -2.06 10.40 -3.68
CA GLN A 205 -1.72 9.05 -3.31
C GLN A 205 -0.50 9.06 -2.40
N LEU A 206 -0.49 8.14 -1.42
CA LEU A 206 0.65 7.94 -0.56
C LEU A 206 1.43 6.74 -1.08
N HIS A 207 2.69 6.98 -1.43
CA HIS A 207 3.62 5.94 -1.89
C HIS A 207 4.69 5.68 -0.82
N GLY A 208 5.01 4.42 -0.62
CA GLY A 208 6.21 3.97 0.07
C GLY A 208 7.31 3.73 -0.95
N ALA A 209 8.34 4.58 -0.93
CA ALA A 209 9.55 4.44 -1.72
C ALA A 209 10.58 3.61 -0.93
N VAL A 210 10.86 2.40 -1.41
CA VAL A 210 11.87 1.51 -0.83
C VAL A 210 13.24 1.95 -1.34
N CYS A 211 14.05 2.50 -0.45
CA CYS A 211 15.39 2.94 -0.74
C CYS A 211 16.41 1.81 -0.58
N GLN A 212 17.56 1.91 -1.26
CA GLN A 212 18.69 1.06 -0.91
C GLN A 212 19.22 1.45 0.48
N PRO A 213 19.61 0.49 1.33
CA PRO A 213 20.00 0.75 2.70
C PRO A 213 21.07 1.85 2.81
N GLY A 214 20.78 2.88 3.62
CA GLY A 214 21.70 4.00 3.85
C GLY A 214 21.80 5.01 2.70
N THR A 215 20.97 4.91 1.66
CA THR A 215 20.94 5.87 0.55
C THR A 215 19.52 6.43 0.33
N ASN A 216 19.41 7.46 -0.49
CA ASN A 216 18.12 7.97 -0.96
C ASN A 216 17.76 7.42 -2.36
N HIS A 217 18.45 6.37 -2.81
CA HIS A 217 18.20 5.77 -4.11
C HIS A 217 17.02 4.80 -4.02
N VAL A 218 15.93 5.13 -4.70
CA VAL A 218 14.70 4.35 -4.72
C VAL A 218 14.86 3.16 -5.64
N ARG A 219 14.75 1.96 -5.08
CA ARG A 219 14.71 0.70 -5.81
C ARG A 219 13.32 0.44 -6.36
N GLU A 220 12.31 0.68 -5.54
CA GLU A 220 10.93 0.33 -5.84
C GLU A 220 9.96 1.27 -5.11
N ARG A 221 8.76 1.42 -5.67
CA ARG A 221 7.67 2.19 -5.08
C ARG A 221 6.44 1.31 -5.01
N PHE A 222 5.72 1.42 -3.90
CA PHE A 222 4.41 0.82 -3.75
C PHE A 222 3.43 1.87 -3.22
N ALA A 223 2.19 1.86 -3.69
CA ALA A 223 1.17 2.71 -3.08
C ALA A 223 0.81 2.15 -1.69
N LEU A 224 0.88 2.95 -0.63
CA LEU A 224 0.34 2.58 0.69
C LEU A 224 -1.17 2.82 0.73
N THR A 225 -1.64 3.88 0.11
CA THR A 225 -3.06 4.11 -0.19
C THR A 225 -3.19 4.72 -1.56
N TRP A 226 -4.22 4.29 -2.27
CA TRP A 226 -4.61 4.87 -3.55
C TRP A 226 -5.27 6.23 -3.34
N THR A 227 -6.02 6.70 -4.34
CA THR A 227 -6.58 8.05 -4.39
C THR A 227 -7.37 8.42 -3.14
N VAL A 228 -6.84 9.37 -2.39
CA VAL A 228 -7.50 10.07 -1.30
C VAL A 228 -7.66 11.53 -1.73
N GLY A 229 -8.83 12.10 -1.47
CA GLY A 229 -9.13 13.49 -1.86
C GLY A 229 -8.36 14.53 -1.05
N ASP A 230 -7.91 14.16 0.15
CA ASP A 230 -7.29 15.06 1.13
C ASP A 230 -5.81 14.71 1.35
N LYS A 231 -4.95 15.71 1.24
CA LYS A 231 -3.50 15.57 1.42
C LYS A 231 -3.14 15.42 2.91
N GLU A 232 -3.88 16.09 3.80
CA GLU A 232 -3.64 16.03 5.24
C GLU A 232 -3.90 14.62 5.77
N ALA A 233 -4.97 13.97 5.32
CA ALA A 233 -5.28 12.58 5.65
C ALA A 233 -4.14 11.60 5.28
N LEU A 234 -3.37 11.87 4.22
CA LEU A 234 -2.21 11.06 3.84
C LEU A 234 -1.01 11.29 4.77
N GLN A 235 -0.81 12.53 5.21
CA GLN A 235 0.23 12.88 6.19
C GLN A 235 -0.09 12.25 7.56
N GLU A 236 -1.35 12.33 8.00
CA GLU A 236 -1.88 11.68 9.19
C GLU A 236 -1.64 10.17 9.15
N LEU A 237 -1.93 9.53 8.02
CA LEU A 237 -1.78 8.09 7.84
C LEU A 237 -0.31 7.65 7.89
N TRP A 238 0.59 8.41 7.26
CA TRP A 238 2.02 8.13 7.35
C TRP A 238 2.53 8.30 8.78
N CYS A 239 2.14 9.38 9.46
CA CYS A 239 2.43 9.60 10.87
C CYS A 239 1.94 8.44 11.74
N TYR A 240 0.73 7.95 11.49
CA TYR A 240 0.15 6.78 12.16
C TYR A 240 1.04 5.54 12.00
N CYS A 241 1.49 5.25 10.77
CA CYS A 241 2.40 4.12 10.50
C CYS A 241 3.73 4.27 11.24
N CYS A 242 4.33 5.46 11.21
CA CYS A 242 5.58 5.77 11.91
C CYS A 242 5.45 5.58 13.42
N HIS A 243 4.40 6.13 14.04
CA HIS A 243 4.14 5.98 15.47
C HIS A 243 3.91 4.52 15.86
N TYR A 244 3.10 3.79 15.08
CA TYR A 244 2.83 2.38 15.31
C TYR A 244 4.12 1.54 15.32
N MET A 245 4.99 1.75 14.32
CA MET A 245 6.27 1.04 14.21
C MET A 245 7.24 1.42 15.33
N GLN A 246 7.18 2.66 15.83
CA GLN A 246 7.98 3.11 16.97
C GLN A 246 7.45 2.68 18.34
N HIS A 247 6.39 1.89 18.40
CA HIS A 247 5.73 1.53 19.66
C HIS A 247 5.20 2.75 20.45
N ARG A 248 4.89 3.85 19.74
CA ARG A 248 4.19 5.00 20.32
C ARG A 248 2.68 4.73 20.36
N PRO A 249 1.94 5.38 21.27
CA PRO A 249 0.49 5.30 21.26
C PRO A 249 -0.07 5.86 19.95
N VAL A 250 -1.02 5.13 19.37
CA VAL A 250 -1.77 5.51 18.17
C VAL A 250 -3.27 5.32 18.44
N PRO A 251 -4.15 6.12 17.81
CA PRO A 251 -5.59 5.95 17.95
C PRO A 251 -6.05 4.51 17.67
N GLU A 252 -7.07 4.07 18.41
CA GLU A 252 -7.65 2.73 18.26
C GLU A 252 -8.55 2.63 17.05
N THR A 253 -9.29 3.68 16.73
CA THR A 253 -10.25 3.73 15.64
C THR A 253 -9.69 4.49 14.45
N ALA A 254 -10.00 4.01 13.25
CA ALA A 254 -9.77 4.75 12.01
C ALA A 254 -10.73 5.94 11.89
N ARG A 255 -10.40 6.90 11.02
CA ARG A 255 -11.25 8.04 10.65
C ARG A 255 -12.61 7.59 10.10
N PHE A 256 -12.64 6.49 9.35
CA PHE A 256 -13.87 5.87 8.88
C PHE A 256 -14.06 4.50 9.51
N ALA A 257 -15.16 4.32 10.24
CA ALA A 257 -15.53 3.05 10.86
C ALA A 257 -15.94 1.99 9.82
N GLU A 258 -16.60 2.42 8.74
CA GLU A 258 -16.93 1.56 7.61
C GLU A 258 -15.81 1.62 6.58
N HIS A 259 -15.21 0.45 6.35
CA HIS A 259 -14.27 0.27 5.27
C HIS A 259 -15.04 -0.20 4.01
N PRO A 260 -14.66 0.22 2.79
CA PRO A 260 -15.24 -0.32 1.56
C PRO A 260 -15.21 -1.86 1.58
N GLN A 261 -16.29 -2.50 1.12
CA GLN A 261 -16.37 -3.96 1.12
C GLN A 261 -15.22 -4.55 0.28
N GLN A 262 -14.40 -5.39 0.93
CA GLN A 262 -13.43 -6.21 0.24
C GLN A 262 -14.19 -7.34 -0.46
N TRP A 263 -14.34 -7.24 -1.79
CA TRP A 263 -14.82 -8.34 -2.61
C TRP A 263 -13.64 -9.20 -3.06
N GLY A 264 -13.79 -10.52 -2.86
CA GLY A 264 -12.80 -11.52 -3.21
C GLY A 264 -12.02 -12.03 -2.00
N HIS A 265 -11.58 -13.27 -2.08
CA HIS A 265 -10.82 -13.92 -1.01
C HIS A 265 -9.34 -13.56 -1.13
N ILE A 266 -8.84 -12.69 -0.24
CA ILE A 266 -7.41 -12.42 -0.10
C ILE A 266 -6.78 -13.63 0.59
N HIS A 267 -5.91 -14.35 -0.12
CA HIS A 267 -5.22 -15.53 0.40
C HIS A 267 -3.73 -15.25 0.49
N TRP A 268 -3.28 -14.95 1.70
CA TRP A 268 -1.85 -14.81 1.97
C TRP A 268 -1.17 -16.19 1.87
N PRO A 269 0.04 -16.27 1.30
CA PRO A 269 0.85 -17.48 1.39
C PRO A 269 1.08 -17.84 2.86
N GLU A 270 0.80 -19.09 3.24
CA GLU A 270 0.72 -19.54 4.64
C GLU A 270 1.96 -19.15 5.47
N ALA A 271 3.16 -19.37 4.94
CA ALA A 271 4.41 -19.02 5.63
C ALA A 271 4.53 -17.51 5.91
N LEU A 272 4.13 -16.66 4.96
CA LEU A 272 4.18 -15.20 5.10
C LEU A 272 3.01 -14.66 5.94
N ASP A 273 1.86 -15.33 5.91
CA ASP A 273 0.75 -15.01 6.81
C ASP A 273 1.19 -15.17 8.27
N VAL A 274 1.82 -16.31 8.59
CA VAL A 274 2.37 -16.58 9.92
C VAL A 274 3.51 -15.61 10.26
N GLU A 275 4.49 -15.40 9.38
CA GLU A 275 5.60 -14.48 9.64
C GLU A 275 5.11 -13.05 9.92
N SER A 276 4.16 -12.56 9.11
CA SER A 276 3.64 -11.20 9.21
C SER A 276 2.85 -10.97 10.51
N ARG A 277 2.20 -12.00 11.06
CA ARG A 277 1.35 -11.93 12.25
C ARG A 277 2.07 -12.26 13.56
N THR A 278 3.28 -12.79 13.50
CA THR A 278 4.02 -13.27 14.67
C THR A 278 5.24 -12.41 14.99
N ALA A 279 5.67 -12.46 16.26
CA ALA A 279 6.95 -11.91 16.69
C ALA A 279 8.12 -12.85 16.28
N PRO A 280 9.33 -12.30 16.06
CA PRO A 280 10.54 -13.09 15.80
C PRO A 280 10.97 -13.94 16.99
#